data_AF-A0A6G0VS45-F1
#
_entry.id   AF-A0A6G0VS45-F1
#
_cell.length_a   1.000
_cell.length_b   1.000
_cell.length_c   1.000
_cell.angle_alpha   90.00
_cell.angle_beta   90.00
_cell.angle_gamma   90.00
#
_symmetry.space_group_name_H-M   'P 1'
#
loop_
_entity.id
_entity.type
_entity.pdbx_description
1 polymer ?
#
loop_
_entity_poly.entity_id
_entity_poly.type
_entity_poly.pdbx_seq_one_letter_code
_entity_poly.pdbx_strand_id
1 'polypeptide(L)' 'SKCQLLIWEYFEESTCDLSRVIFKQCKQKVYKGLGKNMTTSSMRKHFESKHKPLYKEIVKI' A
#
# COMPACT_ATOMS: atom_id res chain seq x y z
N SER A 1 4.65 9.35 -12.40
CA SER A 1 5.00 8.00 -12.87
C SER A 1 3.87 7.02 -12.56
N LYS A 2 3.42 6.24 -13.55
CA LYS A 2 2.21 5.39 -13.53
C LYS A 2 2.14 4.38 -12.37
N CYS A 3 3.28 3.95 -11.83
CA CYS A 3 3.38 2.95 -10.75
C CYS A 3 2.89 3.40 -9.37
N GLN A 4 2.85 4.70 -9.06
CA GLN A 4 2.45 5.16 -7.73
C GLN A 4 0.93 5.10 -7.50
N LEU A 5 0.12 5.22 -8.56
CA LEU A 5 -1.34 5.21 -8.48
C LEU A 5 -1.89 3.79 -8.31
N LEU A 6 -1.34 2.81 -9.02
CA LEU A 6 -1.80 1.41 -8.98
C LEU A 6 -1.66 0.78 -7.59
N ILE A 7 -0.66 1.19 -6.81
CA ILE A 7 -0.46 0.63 -5.47
C ILE A 7 -1.70 0.86 -4.60
N TRP A 8 -2.33 2.03 -4.69
CA TRP A 8 -3.49 2.38 -3.86
C TRP A 8 -4.72 1.52 -4.13
N GLU A 9 -4.86 0.95 -5.32
CA GLU A 9 -5.99 0.07 -5.65
C GLU A 9 -6.00 -1.23 -4.83
N TYR A 10 -4.83 -1.65 -4.34
CA TYR A 10 -4.67 -2.83 -3.49
C TYR A 10 -4.89 -2.54 -2.00
N PHE A 11 -5.14 -1.30 -1.62
CA PHE A 11 -5.36 -0.91 -0.23
C PHE A 11 -6.76 -0.30 -0.06
N GLU A 12 -7.29 -0.42 1.14
CA GLU A 12 -8.55 0.18 1.60
C GLU A 12 -8.22 1.11 2.76
N GLU A 13 -8.89 2.26 2.85
CA GLU A 13 -8.69 3.14 4.00
C GLU A 13 -9.32 2.52 5.25
N SER A 14 -8.62 2.62 6.39
CA SER A 14 -9.20 2.16 7.65
C SER A 14 -10.15 3.24 8.18
N THR A 15 -11.43 2.89 8.36
CA THR A 15 -12.45 3.79 8.93
C THR A 15 -12.19 4.15 10.39
N CYS A 16 -11.42 3.32 11.12
CA CYS A 16 -11.08 3.56 12.52
C CYS A 16 -9.75 4.30 12.72
N ASP A 17 -8.84 4.27 11.74
CA ASP A 17 -7.49 4.82 11.87
C ASP A 17 -7.04 5.43 10.54
N LEU A 18 -7.20 6.75 10.43
CA LEU A 18 -6.86 7.51 9.22
C LEU A 18 -5.36 7.48 8.90
N SER A 19 -4.50 7.07 9.83
CA SER A 19 -3.06 6.92 9.60
C SER A 19 -2.69 5.58 8.95
N ARG A 20 -3.66 4.66 8.83
CA ARG A 20 -3.47 3.29 8.35
C ARG A 20 -4.39 2.96 7.18
N VAL A 21 -3.92 2.02 6.39
CA VAL A 21 -4.68 1.35 5.32
C VAL A 21 -4.65 -0.14 5.52
N ILE A 22 -5.62 -0.82 4.96
CA ILE A 22 -5.76 -2.27 4.99
C ILE A 22 -5.38 -2.78 3.60
N PHE A 23 -4.41 -3.70 3.51
CA PHE A 23 -4.12 -4.35 2.24
C PHE A 23 -5.21 -5.38 1.93
N LYS A 24 -5.83 -5.29 0.74
CA LYS A 24 -7.01 -6.09 0.39
C LYS A 24 -6.77 -7.60 0.45
N GLN A 25 -5.60 -8.06 0.06
CA GLN A 25 -5.31 -9.50 -0.03
C GLN A 25 -5.01 -10.18 1.31
N CYS A 26 -4.20 -9.56 2.17
CA CYS A 26 -3.83 -10.15 3.46
C CYS A 26 -4.60 -9.56 4.64
N LYS A 27 -5.47 -8.57 4.37
CA LYS A 27 -6.24 -7.80 5.37
C LYS A 27 -5.37 -7.21 6.49
N GLN A 28 -4.07 -7.02 6.24
CA GLN A 28 -3.15 -6.43 7.22
C GLN A 28 -3.19 -4.91 7.17
N LYS A 29 -3.10 -4.29 8.35
CA LYS A 29 -3.01 -2.85 8.52
C LYS A 29 -1.58 -2.38 8.25
N VAL A 30 -1.42 -1.42 7.36
CA VAL A 30 -0.15 -0.80 6.99
C VAL A 30 -0.23 0.69 7.26
N TYR A 31 0.82 1.25 7.85
CA TYR A 31 0.90 2.68 8.09
C TYR A 31 1.08 3.41 6.76
N LYS A 32 0.21 4.38 6.48
CA LYS A 32 0.32 5.25 5.28
C LYS A 32 0.79 6.68 5.62
N GLY A 33 0.90 7.02 6.91
CA GLY A 33 1.14 8.40 7.35
C GLY A 33 -0.16 9.16 7.55
N LEU A 34 -0.06 10.39 8.07
CA LEU A 34 -1.20 11.25 8.40
C LEU A 34 -1.00 12.65 7.77
N GLY A 35 -2.05 13.19 7.14
CA GLY A 35 -2.04 14.53 6.55
C GLY A 35 -0.98 14.72 5.46
N LYS A 36 -0.12 15.74 5.61
CA LYS A 36 0.93 16.07 4.62
C LYS A 36 2.06 15.03 4.53
N ASN A 37 2.16 14.12 5.50
CA ASN A 37 3.19 13.08 5.57
C ASN A 37 2.72 11.72 5.02
N MET A 38 1.64 11.70 4.25
CA MET A 38 1.16 10.48 3.63
C MET A 38 2.13 10.03 2.55
N THR A 39 2.73 8.86 2.74
CA THR A 39 3.71 8.29 1.80
C THR A 39 3.39 6.84 1.52
N THR A 40 3.63 6.42 0.28
CA THR A 40 3.44 5.02 -0.16
C THR A 40 4.64 4.13 0.18
N SER A 41 5.68 4.66 0.83
CA SER A 41 6.92 3.93 1.13
C SER A 41 6.68 2.69 2.00
N SER A 42 5.89 2.83 3.08
CA SER A 42 5.53 1.72 3.97
C SER A 42 4.61 0.72 3.29
N MET A 43 3.66 1.21 2.48
CA MET A 43 2.79 0.39 1.64
C MET A 43 3.60 -0.46 0.66
N ARG A 44 4.59 0.16 0.00
CA ARG A 44 5.48 -0.49 -0.96
C ARG A 44 6.36 -1.54 -0.30
N LYS A 45 6.96 -1.24 0.85
CA LYS A 45 7.74 -2.22 1.62
C LYS A 45 6.89 -3.42 2.06
N HIS A 46 5.66 -3.17 2.52
CA HIS A 46 4.74 -4.23 2.87
C HIS A 46 4.42 -5.10 1.64
N PHE A 47 4.10 -4.46 0.51
CA PHE A 47 3.80 -5.15 -0.74
C PHE A 47 4.98 -6.00 -1.19
N GLU A 48 6.17 -5.42 -1.28
CA GLU A 48 7.39 -6.12 -1.73
C GLU A 48 7.76 -7.29 -0.82
N SER A 49 7.62 -7.14 0.50
CA SER A 49 7.99 -8.16 1.48
C SER A 49 6.97 -9.30 1.57
N LYS A 50 5.68 -8.97 1.66
CA LYS A 50 4.61 -9.96 1.91
C LYS A 50 3.99 -10.51 0.63
N HIS A 51 3.97 -9.71 -0.42
CA HIS A 51 3.32 -10.02 -1.69
C HIS A 51 4.29 -9.80 -2.86
N LYS A 52 5.54 -10.24 -2.69
CA LYS A 52 6.62 -10.15 -3.69
C LYS A 52 6.22 -10.59 -5.10
N PRO A 53 5.43 -11.67 -5.31
CA PRO A 53 5.00 -12.08 -6.66
C PRO A 53 4.14 -11.02 -7.34
N LEU A 54 3.09 -10.55 -6.66
CA LEU A 54 2.19 -9.50 -7.14
C LEU A 54 2.91 -8.16 -7.31
N TYR A 55 3.80 -7.81 -6.38
CA TYR A 55 4.60 -6.60 -6.49
C TYR A 55 5.46 -6.62 -7.76
N LYS A 56 6.05 -7.76 -8.11
CA LYS A 56 6.79 -7.93 -9.37
C LYS A 56 5.88 -7.76 -10.59
N GLU A 57 4.65 -8.23 -10.57
CA GLU A 57 3.71 -8.02 -11.69
C GLU A 57 3.35 -6.55 -11.88
N ILE A 58 3.17 -5.81 -10.79
CA ILE A 58 2.77 -4.39 -10.83
C ILE A 58 3.96 -3.47 -11.18
N VAL A 59 5.17 -3.84 -10.75
CA VAL A 59 6.39 -3.04 -10.98
C VAL A 59 7.10 -3.42 -12.27
N LYS A 60 6.80 -4.58 -12.87
CA LYS A 60 7.19 -4.90 -14.25
C LYS A 60 6.46 -3.95 -15.22
N ILE A 61 7.08 -2.80 -15.43
CA ILE A 61 7.05 -2.07 -16.71
C ILE A 61 8.04 -2.75 -17.63
#